data_AF-M4Z102-F1
#
_entry.id   AF-M4Z102-F1
#
_cell.length_a   1.000
_cell.length_b   1.000
_cell.length_c   1.000
_cell.angle_alpha   90.00
_cell.angle_beta   90.00
_cell.angle_gamma   90.00
#
_symmetry.space_group_name_H-M   'P 1'
#
loop_
_entity.id
_entity.type
_entity.pdbx_description
1 polymer ?
#
loop_
_entity_poly.entity_id
_entity_poly.type
_entity_poly.pdbx_seq_one_letter_code
_entity_poly.pdbx_strand_id
1 'polypeptide(L)'
;MILDMTSADSIELLADLIRHEHASLDTMTLSPVGAFQSRTTTLDTLMREVTECLAEAFRQRAADDFPMLYFACGKARVGSTALSNLFGMAGMPSYYQPLKAMLRDALVGRPLTPWIVPSAADEPSIFSKETIGPYVLAESLFNPLKLLVEAGYPEHRLHLIALDREPASALASWLDKLISRASEGTLLTHYIVAALSAARVTNYANQQGIAVSHYVYEVSKEPISSIRVLFDRLGLSGSFAEDAVTSWQQPGQAQASNARVIFPSEAAIYKVPNLHTSDSAYRYQFRATNALSEAQLELLERCGVNDVYRASVAGCIRDLGLSAATSARLFGERAGVAA
;
A
#
# COMPACT_ATOMS: atom_id res chain seq x y z
N MET A 1 -10.53 24.41 6.02
CA MET A 1 -11.44 24.15 4.88
C MET A 1 -12.30 22.96 5.25
N ILE A 2 -13.62 23.08 5.18
CA ILE A 2 -14.56 21.95 5.35
C ILE A 2 -15.06 21.63 3.95
N LEU A 3 -14.59 20.53 3.36
CA LEU A 3 -15.09 20.08 2.07
C LEU A 3 -16.29 19.16 2.29
N ASP A 4 -17.40 19.43 1.60
CA ASP A 4 -18.52 18.50 1.50
C ASP A 4 -18.15 17.38 0.53
N MET A 5 -17.78 16.21 1.04
CA MET A 5 -17.24 15.09 0.25
C MET A 5 -18.31 14.20 -0.39
N THR A 6 -19.51 14.74 -0.60
CA THR A 6 -20.65 13.98 -1.12
C THR A 6 -20.96 14.25 -2.60
N SER A 7 -20.43 15.32 -3.19
CA SER A 7 -20.62 15.66 -4.61
C SER A 7 -19.40 15.32 -5.48
N ALA A 8 -19.63 15.07 -6.78
CA ALA A 8 -18.56 14.80 -7.75
C ALA A 8 -17.57 15.98 -7.85
N ASP A 9 -18.08 17.22 -7.93
CA ASP A 9 -17.23 18.42 -8.02
C ASP A 9 -16.29 18.58 -6.81
N SER A 10 -16.77 18.24 -5.61
CA SER A 10 -15.93 18.27 -4.40
C SER A 10 -14.87 17.18 -4.41
N ILE A 11 -15.17 15.99 -4.97
CA ILE A 11 -14.20 14.89 -5.11
C ILE A 11 -13.11 15.29 -6.11
N GLU A 12 -13.48 15.92 -7.23
CA GLU A 12 -12.54 16.42 -8.23
C GLU A 12 -11.65 17.54 -7.68
N LEU A 13 -12.23 18.48 -6.93
CA LEU A 13 -11.45 19.50 -6.24
C LEU A 13 -10.43 18.87 -5.27
N LEU A 14 -10.84 17.85 -4.50
CA LEU A 14 -9.92 17.13 -3.62
C LEU A 14 -8.85 16.38 -4.42
N ALA A 15 -9.21 15.74 -5.53
CA ALA A 15 -8.26 15.08 -6.42
C ALA A 15 -7.23 16.08 -6.96
N ASP A 16 -7.65 17.27 -7.37
CA ASP A 16 -6.78 18.35 -7.82
C ASP A 16 -5.81 18.80 -6.73
N LEU A 17 -6.30 19.00 -5.50
CA LEU A 17 -5.44 19.35 -4.37
C LEU A 17 -4.38 18.26 -4.12
N ILE A 18 -4.75 16.99 -4.22
CA ILE A 18 -3.83 15.85 -4.04
C ILE A 18 -2.78 15.82 -5.15
N ARG A 19 -3.18 15.96 -6.41
CA ARG A 19 -2.26 15.95 -7.55
C ARG A 19 -1.25 17.10 -7.51
N HIS A 20 -1.66 18.25 -6.96
CA HIS A 20 -0.79 19.42 -6.79
C HIS A 20 -0.10 19.46 -5.41
N GLU A 21 -0.22 18.40 -4.60
CA GLU A 21 0.36 18.30 -3.24
C GLU A 21 0.09 19.55 -2.39
N HIS A 22 -1.12 20.09 -2.48
CA HIS A 22 -1.46 21.37 -1.87
C HIS A 22 -1.42 21.28 -0.34
N ALA A 23 -0.71 22.22 0.32
CA ALA A 23 -0.47 22.23 1.77
C ALA A 23 -1.75 22.24 2.64
N SER A 24 -2.90 22.62 2.07
CA SER A 24 -4.19 22.54 2.77
C SER A 24 -4.59 21.11 3.14
N LEU A 25 -4.06 20.08 2.46
CA LEU A 25 -4.33 18.68 2.78
C LEU A 25 -3.85 18.30 4.18
N ASP A 26 -2.71 18.84 4.61
CA ASP A 26 -2.09 18.50 5.89
C ASP A 26 -2.82 19.15 7.07
N THR A 27 -3.32 20.37 6.85
CA THR A 27 -3.99 21.20 7.87
C THR A 27 -5.51 21.07 7.86
N MET A 28 -6.09 20.35 6.89
CA MET A 28 -7.53 20.13 6.81
C MET A 28 -8.05 19.44 8.07
N THR A 29 -9.14 19.98 8.63
CA THR A 29 -9.80 19.39 9.78
C THR A 29 -10.47 18.09 9.39
N LEU A 30 -10.06 17.01 10.06
CA LEU A 30 -10.63 15.68 9.93
C LEU A 30 -11.57 15.46 11.12
N SER A 31 -12.87 15.45 10.83
CA SER A 31 -13.91 15.21 11.84
C SER A 31 -13.98 13.73 12.24
N PRO A 32 -14.51 13.40 13.43
CA PRO A 32 -14.79 12.03 13.83
C PRO A 32 -15.62 11.26 12.79
N VAL A 33 -15.32 9.97 12.61
CA VAL A 33 -15.99 9.07 11.66
C VAL A 33 -16.35 7.76 12.35
N GLY A 34 -17.55 7.71 12.93
CA GLY A 34 -18.06 6.53 13.64
C GLY A 34 -17.03 5.99 14.65
N ALA A 35 -16.80 4.67 14.62
CA ALA A 35 -15.79 4.03 15.46
C ALA A 35 -14.36 4.09 14.90
N PHE A 36 -14.18 4.52 13.64
CA PHE A 36 -12.89 4.54 12.94
C PHE A 36 -12.08 5.81 13.18
N GLN A 37 -12.67 6.84 13.77
CA GLN A 37 -11.96 8.03 14.23
C GLN A 37 -12.81 8.69 15.32
N SER A 38 -12.30 8.72 16.55
CA SER A 38 -13.07 9.20 17.71
C SER A 38 -12.83 10.68 18.04
N ARG A 39 -11.83 11.31 17.40
CA ARG A 39 -11.44 12.70 17.68
C ARG A 39 -11.32 13.55 16.43
N THR A 40 -11.55 14.84 16.59
CA THR A 40 -11.20 15.86 15.58
C THR A 40 -9.70 16.06 15.58
N THR A 41 -9.08 16.06 14.41
CA THR A 41 -7.62 16.23 14.26
C THR A 41 -7.27 16.78 12.87
N THR A 42 -5.99 16.89 12.54
CA THR A 42 -5.49 17.15 11.19
C THR A 42 -4.55 16.03 10.77
N LEU A 43 -4.27 15.92 9.46
CA LEU A 43 -3.28 14.96 8.99
C LEU A 43 -1.90 15.29 9.59
N ASP A 44 -1.48 16.56 9.58
CA ASP A 44 -0.22 17.01 10.19
C ASP A 44 -0.07 16.58 11.65
N THR A 45 -1.12 16.74 12.45
CA THR A 45 -1.11 16.32 13.87
C THR A 45 -0.94 14.81 14.00
N LEU A 46 -1.69 14.03 13.22
CA LEU A 46 -1.59 12.57 13.23
C LEU A 46 -0.20 12.09 12.78
N MET A 47 0.33 12.69 11.71
CA MET A 47 1.65 12.33 11.19
C MET A 47 2.74 12.65 12.20
N ARG A 48 2.69 13.83 12.83
CA ARG A 48 3.64 14.22 13.88
C ARG A 48 3.62 13.23 15.05
N GLU A 49 2.45 12.90 15.59
CA GLU A 49 2.34 11.97 16.73
C GLU A 49 2.92 10.59 16.39
N VAL A 50 2.64 10.06 15.20
CA VAL A 50 3.15 8.76 14.75
C VAL A 50 4.67 8.82 14.51
N THR A 51 5.16 9.86 13.84
CA THR A 51 6.59 10.08 13.60
C THR A 51 7.37 10.23 14.90
N GLU A 52 6.89 11.04 15.85
CA GLU A 52 7.54 11.25 17.15
C GLU A 52 7.63 9.94 17.93
N CYS A 53 6.54 9.18 18.00
CA CYS A 53 6.53 7.85 18.63
C CYS A 53 7.53 6.90 17.96
N LEU A 54 7.56 6.86 16.62
CA LEU A 54 8.48 6.00 15.89
C LEU A 54 9.95 6.42 16.08
N ALA A 55 10.22 7.72 16.09
CA ALA A 55 11.56 8.28 16.26
C ALA A 55 12.18 7.91 17.61
N GLU A 56 11.38 7.71 18.66
CA GLU A 56 11.88 7.22 19.96
C GLU A 56 12.57 5.86 19.84
N ALA A 57 12.06 4.96 19.00
CA ALA A 57 12.69 3.66 18.75
C ALA A 57 13.94 3.74 17.85
N PHE A 58 14.13 4.86 17.13
CA PHE A 58 15.22 5.04 16.15
C PHE A 58 16.38 5.90 16.68
N ARG A 59 16.12 6.83 17.61
CA ARG A 59 17.01 7.93 18.03
C ARG A 59 18.44 7.56 18.44
N GLN A 60 18.69 6.30 18.82
CA GLN A 60 20.01 5.84 19.30
C GLN A 60 20.68 4.81 18.39
N ARG A 61 20.14 4.59 17.19
CA ARG A 61 20.66 3.59 16.25
C ARG A 61 21.59 4.25 15.25
N ALA A 62 22.72 3.62 14.97
CA ALA A 62 23.51 4.00 13.81
C ALA A 62 22.77 3.61 12.53
N ALA A 63 23.02 4.31 11.43
CA ALA A 63 22.37 4.00 10.15
C ALA A 63 22.60 2.55 9.70
N ASP A 64 23.77 1.99 10.00
CA ASP A 64 24.13 0.60 9.67
C ASP A 64 23.43 -0.45 10.54
N ASP A 65 22.84 -0.04 11.67
CA ASP A 65 22.03 -0.95 12.49
C ASP A 65 20.64 -1.17 11.88
N PHE A 66 20.23 -0.37 10.89
CA PHE A 66 18.95 -0.53 10.21
C PHE A 66 19.05 -1.61 9.11
N PRO A 67 18.13 -2.58 9.10
CA PRO A 67 18.07 -3.56 8.02
C PRO A 67 17.68 -2.88 6.71
N MET A 68 17.96 -3.54 5.57
CA MET A 68 17.34 -3.12 4.32
C MET A 68 15.83 -3.38 4.40
N LEU A 69 15.03 -2.32 4.28
CA LEU A 69 13.57 -2.42 4.30
C LEU A 69 13.01 -2.35 2.88
N TYR A 70 12.51 -3.50 2.41
CA TYR A 70 11.68 -3.60 1.23
C TYR A 70 10.24 -3.20 1.59
N PHE A 71 9.91 -1.95 1.30
CA PHE A 71 8.67 -1.31 1.71
C PHE A 71 7.65 -1.33 0.57
N ALA A 72 6.65 -2.20 0.63
CA ALA A 72 5.63 -2.31 -0.40
C ALA A 72 4.41 -1.46 -0.07
N CYS A 73 4.08 -0.47 -0.91
CA CYS A 73 2.99 0.46 -0.64
C CYS A 73 2.13 0.73 -1.88
N GLY A 74 0.81 0.80 -1.68
CA GLY A 74 -0.17 1.15 -2.72
C GLY A 74 -1.56 1.33 -2.12
N LYS A 75 -2.57 1.67 -2.93
CA LYS A 75 -3.97 1.68 -2.45
C LYS A 75 -4.40 0.29 -1.97
N ALA A 76 -5.35 0.20 -1.04
CA ALA A 76 -5.85 -1.12 -0.65
C ALA A 76 -6.39 -1.89 -1.87
N ARG A 77 -6.33 -3.24 -1.81
CA ARG A 77 -6.78 -4.18 -2.85
C ARG A 77 -5.87 -4.36 -4.09
N VAL A 78 -4.62 -3.90 -4.01
CA VAL A 78 -3.58 -4.09 -5.04
C VAL A 78 -2.77 -5.40 -4.93
N GLY A 79 -3.22 -6.36 -4.12
CA GLY A 79 -2.51 -7.64 -3.97
C GLY A 79 -1.34 -7.64 -2.97
N SER A 80 -1.18 -6.58 -2.15
CA SER A 80 -0.07 -6.47 -1.19
C SER A 80 0.00 -7.59 -0.15
N THR A 81 -1.14 -8.19 0.24
CA THR A 81 -1.15 -9.34 1.17
C THR A 81 -0.51 -10.58 0.57
N ALA A 82 -0.74 -10.84 -0.72
CA ALA A 82 -0.11 -11.97 -1.40
C ALA A 82 1.41 -11.79 -1.46
N LEU A 83 1.88 -10.55 -1.67
CA LEU A 83 3.30 -10.23 -1.64
C LEU A 83 3.89 -10.39 -0.23
N SER A 84 3.19 -9.95 0.81
CA SER A 84 3.61 -10.16 2.20
C SER A 84 3.78 -11.64 2.56
N ASN A 85 2.85 -12.49 2.12
CA ASN A 85 2.97 -13.94 2.31
C ASN A 85 4.18 -14.49 1.54
N LEU A 86 4.37 -14.09 0.29
CA LEU A 86 5.52 -14.51 -0.52
C LEU A 86 6.87 -14.21 0.17
N PHE A 87 7.08 -12.98 0.64
CA PHE A 87 8.32 -12.62 1.35
C PHE A 87 8.45 -13.37 2.68
N GLY A 88 7.34 -13.59 3.39
CA GLY A 88 7.32 -14.43 4.59
C GLY A 88 7.72 -15.89 4.32
N MET A 89 7.25 -16.45 3.19
CA MET A 89 7.61 -17.80 2.73
C MET A 89 9.06 -17.89 2.25
N ALA A 90 9.60 -16.80 1.71
CA ALA A 90 11.03 -16.68 1.40
C ALA A 90 11.92 -16.51 2.66
N GLY A 91 11.35 -16.61 3.86
CA GLY A 91 12.08 -16.58 5.13
C GLY A 91 12.40 -15.18 5.64
N MET A 92 11.79 -14.12 5.10
CA MET A 92 12.00 -12.74 5.54
C MET A 92 10.94 -12.32 6.58
N PRO A 93 11.29 -11.55 7.64
CA PRO A 93 10.29 -10.91 8.49
C PRO A 93 9.39 -10.01 7.64
N SER A 94 8.09 -10.28 7.64
CA SER A 94 7.11 -9.64 6.76
C SER A 94 6.05 -8.93 7.59
N TYR A 95 6.21 -7.62 7.79
CA TYR A 95 5.35 -6.82 8.66
C TYR A 95 4.08 -6.37 7.94
N TYR A 96 2.93 -6.60 8.57
CA TYR A 96 1.63 -6.25 8.03
C TYR A 96 1.18 -4.89 8.54
N GLN A 97 1.40 -3.84 7.75
CA GLN A 97 0.87 -2.49 7.99
C GLN A 97 1.21 -1.86 9.36
N PRO A 98 2.47 -1.92 9.83
CA PRO A 98 2.85 -1.43 11.15
C PRO A 98 2.56 0.06 11.36
N LEU A 99 2.79 0.90 10.35
CA LEU A 99 2.63 2.36 10.45
C LEU A 99 1.16 2.76 10.39
N LYS A 100 0.37 2.08 9.55
CA LYS A 100 -1.07 2.28 9.56
C LYS A 100 -1.69 1.84 10.89
N ALA A 101 -1.21 0.77 11.52
CA ALA A 101 -1.71 0.37 12.83
C ALA A 101 -1.45 1.47 13.88
N MET A 102 -0.28 2.10 13.87
CA MET A 102 0.01 3.26 14.71
C MET A 102 -0.92 4.45 14.39
N LEU A 103 -1.11 4.79 13.11
CA LEU A 103 -2.07 5.83 12.69
C LEU A 103 -3.48 5.56 13.20
N ARG A 104 -3.93 4.31 13.10
CA ARG A 104 -5.25 3.86 13.56
C ARG A 104 -5.41 3.99 15.08
N ASP A 105 -4.39 3.60 15.84
CA ASP A 105 -4.40 3.80 17.29
C ASP A 105 -4.43 5.30 17.65
N ALA A 106 -3.70 6.16 16.90
CA ALA A 106 -3.80 7.61 17.04
C ALA A 106 -5.22 8.12 16.75
N LEU A 107 -5.88 7.64 15.69
CA LEU A 107 -7.22 8.08 15.28
C LEU A 107 -8.29 7.80 16.33
N VAL A 108 -8.12 6.75 17.13
CA VAL A 108 -9.06 6.36 18.20
C VAL A 108 -8.60 6.77 19.60
N GLY A 109 -7.48 7.49 19.72
CA GLY A 109 -6.96 7.99 20.99
C GLY A 109 -6.35 6.90 21.89
N ARG A 110 -5.87 5.79 21.32
CA ARG A 110 -5.11 4.77 22.04
C ARG A 110 -3.66 5.21 22.20
N PRO A 111 -2.97 4.77 23.28
CA PRO A 111 -1.53 4.97 23.41
C PRO A 111 -0.79 4.36 22.21
N LEU A 112 0.11 5.14 21.61
CA LEU A 112 0.95 4.67 20.51
C LEU A 112 2.04 3.75 21.04
N THR A 113 2.29 2.67 20.30
CA THR A 113 3.42 1.78 20.51
C THR A 113 4.28 1.82 19.25
N PRO A 114 5.58 2.12 19.35
CA PRO A 114 6.43 2.22 18.17
C PRO A 114 6.59 0.84 17.51
N TRP A 115 6.71 0.84 16.19
CA TRP A 115 7.15 -0.36 15.48
C TRP A 115 8.63 -0.62 15.80
N ILE A 116 8.89 -1.76 16.45
CA ILE A 116 10.25 -2.19 16.75
C ILE A 116 10.82 -2.94 15.55
N VAL A 117 11.79 -2.31 14.89
CA VAL A 117 12.54 -2.86 13.76
C VAL A 117 13.76 -3.63 14.30
N PRO A 118 14.03 -4.88 13.86
CA PRO A 118 15.19 -5.65 14.31
C PRO A 118 16.51 -4.98 13.91
N SER A 119 17.62 -5.43 14.49
CA SER A 119 18.97 -5.03 14.06
C SER A 119 19.30 -5.66 12.71
N ALA A 120 20.04 -4.94 11.86
CA ALA A 120 20.60 -5.48 10.62
C ALA A 120 21.53 -6.69 10.84
N ALA A 121 22.10 -6.83 12.04
CA ALA A 121 22.94 -7.98 12.38
C ALA A 121 22.11 -9.27 12.54
N ASP A 122 20.89 -9.16 13.06
CA ASP A 122 19.99 -10.30 13.27
C ASP A 122 19.17 -10.60 12.01
N GLU A 123 18.66 -9.55 11.38
CA GLU A 123 17.82 -9.62 10.18
C GLU A 123 18.31 -8.58 9.17
N PRO A 124 19.24 -8.91 8.26
CA PRO A 124 19.83 -7.93 7.35
C PRO A 124 18.82 -7.28 6.40
N SER A 125 17.70 -7.97 6.15
CA SER A 125 16.62 -7.52 5.29
C SER A 125 15.27 -7.83 5.90
N ILE A 126 14.33 -6.89 5.78
CA ILE A 126 12.94 -7.07 6.19
C ILE A 126 11.99 -6.59 5.09
N PHE A 127 10.78 -7.12 5.11
CA PHE A 127 9.69 -6.68 4.25
C PHE A 127 8.60 -6.04 5.11
N SER A 128 8.03 -4.93 4.65
CA SER A 128 6.81 -4.39 5.24
C SER A 128 5.85 -4.01 4.13
N LYS A 129 4.58 -4.35 4.29
CA LYS A 129 3.53 -3.82 3.43
C LYS A 129 2.77 -2.72 4.13
N GLU A 130 2.46 -1.67 3.40
CA GLU A 130 1.46 -0.68 3.74
C GLU A 130 0.37 -0.60 2.67
N THR A 131 -0.80 -0.12 3.06
CA THR A 131 -1.83 0.24 2.10
C THR A 131 -2.37 1.62 2.42
N ILE A 132 -2.94 2.29 1.43
CA ILE A 132 -3.65 3.55 1.60
C ILE A 132 -5.17 3.30 1.55
N GLY A 133 -5.91 3.97 2.45
CA GLY A 133 -7.33 3.76 2.77
C GLY A 133 -7.62 2.45 3.54
N PRO A 134 -8.86 2.12 3.93
CA PRO A 134 -10.05 2.59 3.24
C PRO A 134 -11.09 3.33 4.09
N TYR A 135 -10.98 3.34 5.42
CA TYR A 135 -12.13 3.66 6.25
C TYR A 135 -12.31 5.15 6.49
N VAL A 136 -11.21 5.89 6.60
CA VAL A 136 -11.24 7.33 6.84
C VAL A 136 -10.32 8.07 5.89
N LEU A 137 -10.57 9.37 5.75
CA LEU A 137 -9.79 10.24 4.88
C LEU A 137 -8.32 10.32 5.33
N ALA A 138 -8.05 10.28 6.63
CA ALA A 138 -6.68 10.21 7.17
C ALA A 138 -5.90 9.01 6.62
N GLU A 139 -6.49 7.81 6.67
CA GLU A 139 -5.89 6.59 6.10
C GLU A 139 -5.74 6.70 4.59
N SER A 140 -6.51 7.54 3.91
CA SER A 140 -6.49 7.69 2.45
C SER A 140 -5.48 8.74 1.97
N LEU A 141 -5.07 9.68 2.85
CA LEU A 141 -4.14 10.77 2.54
C LEU A 141 -2.72 10.56 3.08
N PHE A 142 -2.55 9.75 4.13
CA PHE A 142 -1.25 9.62 4.79
C PHE A 142 -0.17 9.04 3.87
N ASN A 143 1.05 9.54 4.04
CA ASN A 143 2.24 9.02 3.37
C ASN A 143 3.07 8.21 4.39
N PRO A 144 2.99 6.87 4.37
CA PRO A 144 3.71 6.06 5.34
C PRO A 144 5.23 6.07 5.15
N LEU A 145 5.73 6.30 3.93
CA LEU A 145 7.17 6.40 3.70
C LEU A 145 7.75 7.67 4.35
N LYS A 146 7.01 8.78 4.29
CA LYS A 146 7.37 10.04 4.97
C LYS A 146 7.54 9.84 6.48
N LEU A 147 6.68 9.04 7.12
CA LEU A 147 6.83 8.69 8.55
C LEU A 147 8.17 8.01 8.84
N LEU A 148 8.60 7.08 7.99
CA LEU A 148 9.86 6.35 8.19
C LEU A 148 11.06 7.28 8.08
N VAL A 149 11.11 8.07 7.00
CA VAL A 149 12.21 9.00 6.73
C VAL A 149 12.30 10.06 7.84
N GLU A 150 11.17 10.69 8.18
CA GLU A 150 11.15 11.73 9.23
C GLU A 150 11.42 11.18 10.64
N ALA A 151 11.11 9.91 10.89
CA ALA A 151 11.47 9.25 12.15
C ALA A 151 12.97 8.90 12.25
N GLY A 152 13.71 9.00 11.13
CA GLY A 152 15.15 8.74 11.07
C GLY A 152 15.53 7.37 10.49
N TYR A 153 14.64 6.69 9.75
CA TYR A 153 15.03 5.50 8.99
C TYR A 153 15.93 5.93 7.81
N PRO A 154 17.15 5.38 7.66
CA PRO A 154 18.08 5.83 6.63
C PRO A 154 17.55 5.57 5.21
N GLU A 155 17.61 6.57 4.34
CA GLU A 155 17.04 6.51 2.99
C GLU A 155 17.71 5.43 2.13
N HIS A 156 19.02 5.27 2.26
CA HIS A 156 19.80 4.23 1.57
C HIS A 156 19.54 2.80 2.09
N ARG A 157 18.77 2.66 3.18
CA ARG A 157 18.27 1.39 3.72
C ARG A 157 16.79 1.17 3.39
N LEU A 158 16.21 1.98 2.50
CA LEU A 158 14.83 1.85 2.03
C LEU A 158 14.80 1.49 0.54
N HIS A 159 13.91 0.56 0.18
CA HIS A 159 13.52 0.30 -1.20
C HIS A 159 11.99 0.26 -1.29
N LEU A 160 11.39 1.21 -2.00
CA LEU A 160 9.94 1.25 -2.23
C LEU A 160 9.56 0.26 -3.34
N ILE A 161 8.67 -0.68 -3.03
CA ILE A 161 7.95 -1.47 -4.03
C ILE A 161 6.59 -0.79 -4.23
N ALA A 162 6.48 0.03 -5.28
CA ALA A 162 5.27 0.77 -5.60
C ALA A 162 4.23 -0.19 -6.19
N LEU A 163 3.15 -0.45 -5.44
CA LEU A 163 2.11 -1.39 -5.80
C LEU A 163 0.93 -0.68 -6.43
N ASP A 164 0.44 -1.24 -7.54
CA ASP A 164 -0.79 -0.79 -8.15
C ASP A 164 -1.58 -1.94 -8.75
N ARG A 165 -2.81 -1.65 -9.16
CA ARG A 165 -3.73 -2.58 -9.81
C ARG A 165 -4.73 -1.80 -10.63
N GLU A 166 -5.17 -2.43 -11.72
CA GLU A 166 -6.19 -1.90 -12.61
C GLU A 166 -7.36 -1.24 -11.85
N PRO A 167 -7.68 0.03 -12.13
CA PRO A 167 -8.57 0.81 -11.27
C PRO A 167 -9.98 0.25 -11.15
N ALA A 168 -10.61 -0.24 -12.21
CA ALA A 168 -11.96 -0.80 -12.10
C ALA A 168 -11.95 -2.08 -11.25
N SER A 169 -10.99 -2.97 -11.48
CA SER A 169 -10.83 -4.24 -10.77
C SER A 169 -10.54 -4.03 -9.28
N ALA A 170 -9.71 -3.03 -8.96
CA ALA A 170 -9.40 -2.67 -7.58
C ALA A 170 -10.61 -2.04 -6.88
N LEU A 171 -11.35 -1.14 -7.55
CA LEU A 171 -12.58 -0.55 -7.02
C LEU A 171 -13.67 -1.61 -6.78
N ALA A 172 -13.88 -2.52 -7.73
CA ALA A 172 -14.84 -3.61 -7.57
C ALA A 172 -14.49 -4.49 -6.34
N SER A 173 -13.20 -4.85 -6.16
CA SER A 173 -12.77 -5.57 -4.96
C SER A 173 -12.86 -4.74 -3.68
N TRP A 174 -12.73 -3.41 -3.78
CA TRP A 174 -12.82 -2.49 -2.65
C TRP A 174 -14.25 -2.42 -2.15
N LEU A 175 -15.21 -2.17 -3.04
CA LEU A 175 -16.63 -2.11 -2.71
C LEU A 175 -17.13 -3.45 -2.15
N ASP A 176 -16.85 -4.57 -2.84
CA ASP A 176 -17.24 -5.92 -2.40
C ASP A 176 -16.82 -6.22 -0.95
N LYS A 177 -15.60 -5.81 -0.57
CA LYS A 177 -15.05 -6.12 0.76
C LYS A 177 -15.44 -5.14 1.85
N LEU A 178 -15.87 -3.93 1.51
CA LEU A 178 -15.94 -2.82 2.45
C LEU A 178 -17.32 -2.16 2.54
N ILE A 179 -18.24 -2.47 1.62
CA ILE A 179 -19.58 -1.86 1.59
C ILE A 179 -20.38 -2.08 2.88
N SER A 180 -20.08 -3.13 3.64
CA SER A 180 -20.70 -3.36 4.95
C SER A 180 -20.17 -2.45 6.07
N ARG A 181 -19.17 -1.62 5.79
CA ARG A 181 -18.46 -0.78 6.78
C ARG A 181 -18.62 0.72 6.55
N ALA A 182 -18.89 1.14 5.32
CA ALA A 182 -19.13 2.53 4.95
C ALA A 182 -20.02 2.59 3.70
N SER A 183 -20.64 3.75 3.47
CA SER A 183 -21.47 3.95 2.28
C SER A 183 -20.63 3.87 1.00
N GLU A 184 -21.28 3.53 -0.11
CA GLU A 184 -20.64 3.44 -1.42
C GLU A 184 -19.96 4.75 -1.83
N GLY A 185 -20.64 5.90 -1.64
CA GLY A 185 -20.08 7.22 -1.93
C GLY A 185 -18.82 7.52 -1.12
N THR A 186 -18.83 7.23 0.19
CA THR A 186 -17.65 7.38 1.04
C THR A 186 -16.49 6.50 0.57
N LEU A 187 -16.78 5.24 0.24
CA LEU A 187 -15.76 4.30 -0.24
C LEU A 187 -15.17 4.71 -1.59
N LEU A 188 -15.99 5.25 -2.50
CA LEU A 188 -15.54 5.77 -3.79
C LEU A 188 -14.61 6.98 -3.60
N THR A 189 -14.99 7.94 -2.75
CA THR A 189 -14.13 9.08 -2.42
C THR A 189 -12.80 8.62 -1.83
N HIS A 190 -12.83 7.76 -0.81
CA HIS A 190 -11.60 7.25 -0.20
C HIS A 190 -10.75 6.44 -1.19
N TYR A 191 -11.37 5.71 -2.11
CA TYR A 191 -10.66 4.98 -3.15
C TYR A 191 -9.88 5.91 -4.09
N ILE A 192 -10.52 6.98 -4.59
CA ILE A 192 -9.88 7.98 -5.45
C ILE A 192 -8.73 8.64 -4.72
N VAL A 193 -8.98 9.11 -3.49
CA VAL A 193 -7.96 9.77 -2.66
C VAL A 193 -6.78 8.83 -2.37
N ALA A 194 -7.06 7.56 -2.08
CA ALA A 194 -6.02 6.56 -1.82
C ALA A 194 -5.19 6.24 -3.07
N ALA A 195 -5.82 6.18 -4.25
CA ALA A 195 -5.12 5.94 -5.50
C ALA A 195 -4.15 7.08 -5.84
N LEU A 196 -4.61 8.33 -5.72
CA LEU A 196 -3.78 9.50 -5.97
C LEU A 196 -2.68 9.67 -4.90
N SER A 197 -3.00 9.39 -3.64
CA SER A 197 -2.00 9.45 -2.56
C SER A 197 -0.94 8.36 -2.66
N ALA A 198 -1.24 7.20 -3.27
CA ALA A 198 -0.23 6.19 -3.55
C ALA A 198 0.84 6.69 -4.52
N ALA A 199 0.45 7.49 -5.53
CA ALA A 199 1.41 8.15 -6.43
C ALA A 199 2.30 9.15 -5.67
N ARG A 200 1.74 9.88 -4.70
CA ARG A 200 2.51 10.81 -3.85
C ARG A 200 3.58 10.10 -3.03
N VAL A 201 3.33 8.87 -2.58
CA VAL A 201 4.38 8.06 -1.91
C VAL A 201 5.54 7.79 -2.84
N THR A 202 5.26 7.42 -4.10
CA THR A 202 6.30 7.21 -5.13
C THR A 202 7.05 8.50 -5.45
N ASN A 203 6.35 9.62 -5.62
CA ASN A 203 6.99 10.92 -5.85
C ASN A 203 7.92 11.30 -4.69
N TYR A 204 7.45 11.13 -3.46
CA TYR A 204 8.25 11.38 -2.27
C TYR A 204 9.51 10.49 -2.22
N ALA A 205 9.39 9.19 -2.54
CA ALA A 205 10.54 8.30 -2.62
C ALA A 205 11.60 8.82 -3.60
N ASN A 206 11.17 9.23 -4.81
CA ASN A 206 12.06 9.79 -5.82
C ASN A 206 12.73 11.10 -5.34
N GLN A 207 11.98 11.98 -4.67
CA GLN A 207 12.52 13.23 -4.10
C GLN A 207 13.58 12.98 -3.01
N GLN A 208 13.42 11.91 -2.23
CA GLN A 208 14.38 11.49 -1.19
C GLN A 208 15.53 10.63 -1.75
N GLY A 209 15.55 10.33 -3.04
CA GLY A 209 16.55 9.44 -3.64
C GLY A 209 16.43 7.97 -3.22
N ILE A 210 15.26 7.55 -2.72
CA ILE A 210 14.96 6.17 -2.33
C ILE A 210 14.72 5.34 -3.59
N ALA A 211 15.28 4.13 -3.65
CA ALA A 211 15.10 3.24 -4.79
C ALA A 211 13.63 2.81 -4.94
N VAL A 212 13.12 2.80 -6.17
CA VAL A 212 11.73 2.40 -6.48
C VAL A 212 11.71 1.25 -7.49
N SER A 213 10.87 0.25 -7.21
CA SER A 213 10.44 -0.78 -8.17
C SER A 213 8.93 -0.78 -8.29
N HIS A 214 8.40 -0.54 -9.48
CA HIS A 214 6.98 -0.61 -9.75
C HIS A 214 6.55 -2.06 -9.97
N TYR A 215 5.54 -2.50 -9.23
CA TYR A 215 5.02 -3.86 -9.32
C TYR A 215 3.48 -3.83 -9.36
N VAL A 216 2.96 -3.89 -10.59
CA VAL A 216 1.53 -3.80 -10.88
C VAL A 216 0.91 -5.21 -10.86
N TYR A 217 -0.18 -5.40 -10.13
CA TYR A 217 -0.75 -6.71 -9.78
C TYR A 217 -0.96 -7.65 -10.97
N GLU A 218 -1.26 -7.11 -12.14
CA GLU A 218 -1.48 -7.83 -13.40
C GLU A 218 -0.28 -8.68 -13.83
N VAL A 219 0.96 -8.35 -13.41
CA VAL A 219 2.13 -9.20 -13.69
C VAL A 219 2.07 -10.55 -12.98
N SER A 220 1.24 -10.67 -11.92
CA SER A 220 0.97 -11.93 -11.23
C SER A 220 0.22 -12.96 -12.09
N LYS A 221 -0.19 -12.59 -13.33
CA LYS A 221 -0.64 -13.56 -14.34
C LYS A 221 0.51 -14.48 -14.78
N GLU A 222 1.74 -14.05 -14.58
CA GLU A 222 2.98 -14.82 -14.77
C GLU A 222 3.81 -14.76 -13.47
N PRO A 223 3.34 -15.44 -12.41
CA PRO A 223 3.83 -15.20 -11.06
C PRO A 223 5.29 -15.59 -10.87
N ILE A 224 5.73 -16.72 -11.43
CA ILE A 224 7.11 -17.21 -11.26
C ILE A 224 8.12 -16.26 -11.93
N SER A 225 7.88 -15.88 -13.18
CA SER A 225 8.80 -15.02 -13.92
C SER A 225 8.82 -13.60 -13.35
N SER A 226 7.66 -13.01 -13.07
CA SER A 226 7.58 -11.66 -12.50
C SER A 226 8.22 -11.55 -11.11
N ILE A 227 8.02 -12.53 -10.23
CA ILE A 227 8.65 -12.55 -8.91
C ILE A 227 10.16 -12.78 -8.99
N ARG A 228 10.63 -13.66 -9.88
CA ARG A 228 12.07 -13.86 -10.08
C ARG A 228 12.75 -12.54 -10.46
N VAL A 229 12.21 -11.84 -11.45
CA VAL A 229 12.74 -10.53 -11.88
C VAL A 229 12.66 -9.49 -10.76
N LEU A 230 11.56 -9.47 -9.99
CA LEU A 230 11.48 -8.58 -8.83
C LEU A 230 12.59 -8.89 -7.82
N PHE A 231 12.76 -10.15 -7.43
CA PHE A 231 13.80 -10.55 -6.47
C PHE A 231 15.20 -10.20 -6.99
N ASP A 232 15.49 -10.45 -8.26
CA ASP A 232 16.76 -10.08 -8.87
C ASP A 232 17.01 -8.57 -8.77
N ARG A 233 16.00 -7.74 -9.09
CA ARG A 233 16.09 -6.29 -8.99
C ARG A 233 16.27 -5.79 -7.56
N LEU A 234 15.74 -6.51 -6.58
CA LEU A 234 15.89 -6.20 -5.16
C LEU A 234 17.23 -6.70 -4.58
N GLY A 235 18.05 -7.40 -5.37
CA GLY A 235 19.29 -8.03 -4.88
C GLY A 235 19.04 -9.30 -4.06
N LEU A 236 17.87 -9.92 -4.21
CA LEU A 236 17.40 -11.07 -3.44
C LEU A 236 17.37 -12.37 -4.26
N SER A 237 18.09 -12.45 -5.39
CA SER A 237 18.14 -13.64 -6.25
C SER A 237 18.42 -14.92 -5.49
N GLY A 238 19.34 -14.88 -4.51
CA GLY A 238 19.70 -16.04 -3.68
C GLY A 238 18.60 -16.52 -2.73
N SER A 239 17.60 -15.68 -2.45
CA SER A 239 16.43 -16.01 -1.63
C SER A 239 15.20 -16.39 -2.46
N PHE A 240 15.28 -16.31 -3.80
CA PHE A 240 14.18 -16.71 -4.66
C PHE A 240 14.05 -18.23 -4.69
N ALA A 241 12.86 -18.73 -4.41
CA ALA A 241 12.51 -20.13 -4.55
C ALA A 241 11.13 -20.26 -5.20
N GLU A 242 11.00 -21.17 -6.17
CA GLU A 242 9.78 -21.32 -6.96
C GLU A 242 8.63 -21.94 -6.14
N ASP A 243 8.96 -22.75 -5.14
CA ASP A 243 8.03 -23.30 -4.15
C ASP A 243 7.41 -22.20 -3.27
N ALA A 244 8.18 -21.17 -2.91
CA ALA A 244 7.68 -20.00 -2.20
C ALA A 244 6.63 -19.21 -3.01
N VAL A 245 6.57 -19.39 -4.33
CA VAL A 245 5.53 -18.82 -5.21
C VAL A 245 4.34 -19.78 -5.34
N THR A 246 4.60 -21.07 -5.49
CA THR A 246 3.62 -22.06 -5.97
C THR A 246 2.94 -22.89 -4.89
N SER A 247 3.52 -22.96 -3.67
CA SER A 247 3.15 -23.95 -2.66
C SER A 247 3.07 -23.35 -1.25
N TRP A 248 2.04 -22.58 -0.97
CA TRP A 248 1.69 -22.17 0.39
C TRP A 248 0.80 -23.27 0.98
N GLN A 249 1.38 -24.15 1.79
CA GLN A 249 0.66 -25.32 2.32
C GLN A 249 -0.68 -24.92 2.98
N GLN A 250 -1.69 -25.78 2.77
CA GLN A 250 -3.04 -25.60 3.34
C GLN A 250 -3.03 -25.75 4.88
N PRO A 251 -3.91 -25.04 5.61
CA PRO A 251 -4.07 -25.23 7.05
C PRO A 251 -4.42 -26.70 7.37
N GLY A 252 -3.56 -27.41 8.09
CA GLY A 252 -3.81 -28.79 8.51
C GLY A 252 -2.59 -29.72 8.52
N GLN A 253 -1.47 -29.33 7.91
CA GLN A 253 -0.17 -29.97 8.18
C GLN A 253 0.51 -29.20 9.31
N ALA A 254 0.96 -29.92 10.34
CA ALA A 254 1.61 -29.35 11.52
C ALA A 254 2.76 -28.42 11.06
N GLN A 255 2.59 -27.11 11.32
CA GLN A 255 3.50 -25.99 10.99
C GLN A 255 3.45 -25.35 9.58
N ALA A 256 2.37 -25.47 8.82
CA ALA A 256 2.13 -24.56 7.69
C ALA A 256 1.65 -23.17 8.17
N SER A 257 2.47 -22.45 8.93
CA SER A 257 2.24 -21.05 9.26
C SER A 257 2.85 -20.17 8.18
N ASN A 258 2.25 -19.01 7.88
CA ASN A 258 2.89 -17.89 7.19
C ASN A 258 4.13 -17.45 8.01
N ALA A 259 5.22 -18.23 8.00
CA ALA A 259 6.05 -18.47 9.20
C ALA A 259 6.77 -17.22 9.74
N ARG A 260 6.75 -16.11 8.99
CA ARG A 260 7.32 -14.83 9.40
C ARG A 260 6.44 -13.61 9.08
N VAL A 261 5.14 -13.79 8.81
CA VAL A 261 4.21 -12.64 8.69
C VAL A 261 3.83 -12.15 10.09
N ILE A 262 4.16 -10.90 10.38
CA ILE A 262 4.01 -10.29 11.70
C ILE A 262 2.89 -9.26 11.63
N PHE A 263 1.83 -9.50 12.40
CA PHE A 263 0.69 -8.58 12.51
C PHE A 263 0.88 -7.66 13.72
N PRO A 264 0.73 -6.33 13.56
CA PRO A 264 0.80 -5.40 14.67
C PRO A 264 -0.42 -5.57 15.59
N SER A 265 -0.28 -5.12 16.83
CA SER A 265 -1.44 -4.83 17.65
C SER A 265 -2.14 -3.60 17.08
N GLU A 266 -3.45 -3.70 16.85
CA GLU A 266 -4.31 -2.58 16.44
C GLU A 266 -5.66 -2.64 17.17
N ALA A 267 -6.35 -1.50 17.24
CA ALA A 267 -7.70 -1.44 17.77
C ALA A 267 -8.66 -2.44 17.08
N ALA A 268 -9.43 -3.19 17.89
CA ALA A 268 -10.27 -4.29 17.41
C ALA A 268 -11.31 -3.87 16.36
N ILE A 269 -11.71 -2.60 16.35
CA ILE A 269 -12.68 -2.05 15.38
C ILE A 269 -12.18 -2.11 13.93
N TYR A 270 -10.87 -2.17 13.71
CA TYR A 270 -10.26 -2.29 12.38
C TYR A 270 -10.07 -3.75 11.94
N LYS A 271 -10.24 -4.71 12.85
CA LYS A 271 -10.14 -6.13 12.52
C LYS A 271 -11.39 -6.55 11.76
N VAL A 272 -11.18 -7.04 10.53
CA VAL A 272 -12.26 -7.57 9.70
C VAL A 272 -12.05 -9.09 9.54
N PRO A 273 -12.97 -9.92 10.07
CA PRO A 273 -12.93 -11.36 9.84
C PRO A 273 -12.90 -11.67 8.34
N ASN A 274 -12.06 -12.64 7.93
CA ASN A 274 -11.97 -13.13 6.55
C ASN A 274 -11.62 -12.04 5.50
N LEU A 275 -11.02 -10.93 5.91
CA LEU A 275 -10.52 -9.90 4.98
C LEU A 275 -9.36 -10.41 4.12
N HIS A 276 -8.60 -11.36 4.67
CA HIS A 276 -7.49 -12.04 4.01
C HIS A 276 -7.98 -13.41 3.53
N THR A 277 -7.80 -13.69 2.24
CA THR A 277 -8.07 -15.01 1.68
C THR A 277 -6.95 -15.96 2.10
N SER A 278 -7.31 -17.19 2.47
CA SER A 278 -6.37 -18.30 2.64
C SER A 278 -6.02 -18.87 1.26
N ASP A 279 -5.20 -18.12 0.50
CA ASP A 279 -4.68 -18.63 -0.77
C ASP A 279 -3.57 -19.65 -0.51
N SER A 280 -3.46 -20.64 -1.39
CA SER A 280 -2.44 -21.69 -1.33
C SER A 280 -1.23 -21.43 -2.23
N ALA A 281 -1.18 -20.26 -2.89
CA ALA A 281 -0.11 -19.84 -3.80
C ALA A 281 -0.24 -18.35 -4.14
N TYR A 282 0.85 -17.76 -4.63
CA TYR A 282 0.84 -16.45 -5.25
C TYR A 282 0.25 -16.52 -6.67
N ARG A 283 -0.94 -15.94 -6.87
CA ARG A 283 -1.63 -15.97 -8.17
C ARG A 283 -2.45 -14.73 -8.43
N TYR A 284 -2.57 -14.37 -9.69
CA TYR A 284 -3.54 -13.36 -10.13
C TYR A 284 -4.97 -13.82 -9.87
N GLN A 285 -5.75 -12.96 -9.24
CA GLN A 285 -7.19 -13.15 -9.05
C GLN A 285 -7.95 -12.12 -9.88
N PHE A 286 -8.61 -12.60 -10.93
CA PHE A 286 -9.51 -11.79 -11.72
C PHE A 286 -10.68 -11.27 -10.86
N ARG A 287 -11.12 -10.05 -11.17
CA ARG A 287 -12.30 -9.43 -10.54
C ARG A 287 -13.21 -8.94 -11.64
N ALA A 288 -14.47 -9.36 -11.58
CA ALA A 288 -15.50 -8.84 -12.46
C ALA A 288 -15.81 -7.39 -12.08
N THR A 289 -15.95 -6.52 -13.08
CA THR A 289 -16.19 -5.07 -12.92
C THR A 289 -17.59 -4.67 -13.35
N ASN A 290 -18.44 -5.64 -13.73
CA ASN A 290 -19.81 -5.43 -14.21
C ASN A 290 -20.76 -4.81 -13.18
N ALA A 291 -20.41 -4.84 -11.89
CA ALA A 291 -21.17 -4.19 -10.83
C ALA A 291 -20.85 -2.69 -10.69
N LEU A 292 -19.83 -2.18 -11.38
CA LEU A 292 -19.49 -0.76 -11.36
C LEU A 292 -20.35 0.02 -12.35
N SER A 293 -20.82 1.20 -11.94
CA SER A 293 -21.57 2.09 -12.81
C SER A 293 -20.66 2.88 -13.74
N GLU A 294 -21.20 3.32 -14.88
CA GLU A 294 -20.48 4.19 -15.81
C GLU A 294 -20.02 5.50 -15.14
N ALA A 295 -20.89 6.11 -14.33
CA ALA A 295 -20.56 7.31 -13.56
C ALA A 295 -19.36 7.10 -12.60
N GLN A 296 -19.22 5.91 -11.99
CA GLN A 296 -18.04 5.61 -11.17
C GLN A 296 -16.78 5.58 -12.02
N LEU A 297 -16.82 4.92 -13.18
CA LEU A 297 -15.67 4.80 -14.08
C LEU A 297 -15.27 6.15 -14.68
N GLU A 298 -16.24 6.98 -15.07
CA GLU A 298 -16.01 8.35 -15.54
C GLU A 298 -15.36 9.21 -14.45
N LEU A 299 -15.81 9.10 -13.20
CA LEU A 299 -15.23 9.84 -12.09
C LEU A 299 -13.77 9.44 -11.84
N LEU A 300 -13.41 8.17 -11.98
CA LEU A 300 -12.01 7.72 -11.90
C LEU A 300 -11.14 8.38 -12.98
N GLU A 301 -11.65 8.49 -14.21
CA GLU A 301 -10.93 9.16 -15.31
C GLU A 301 -10.78 10.66 -15.02
N ARG A 302 -11.88 11.36 -14.67
CA ARG A 302 -11.87 12.81 -14.37
C ARG A 302 -10.92 13.17 -13.23
N CYS A 303 -10.83 12.32 -12.21
CA CYS A 303 -9.94 12.53 -11.08
C CYS A 303 -8.46 12.15 -11.38
N GLY A 304 -8.16 11.62 -12.56
CA GLY A 304 -6.79 11.23 -12.95
C GLY A 304 -6.30 9.90 -12.35
N VAL A 305 -7.20 9.06 -11.83
CA VAL A 305 -6.83 7.74 -11.26
C VAL A 305 -6.25 6.82 -12.34
N ASN A 306 -6.82 6.88 -13.54
CA ASN A 306 -6.34 6.07 -14.67
C ASN A 306 -4.97 6.54 -15.19
N ASP A 307 -4.68 7.85 -15.14
CA ASP A 307 -3.35 8.38 -15.48
C ASP A 307 -2.26 7.87 -14.54
N VAL A 308 -2.53 7.93 -13.23
CA VAL A 308 -1.63 7.37 -12.21
C VAL A 308 -1.38 5.90 -12.47
N TYR A 309 -2.42 5.12 -12.78
CA TYR A 309 -2.27 3.71 -13.09
C TYR A 309 -1.45 3.47 -14.37
N ARG A 310 -1.67 4.27 -15.43
CA ARG A 310 -0.86 4.20 -16.67
C ARG A 310 0.61 4.45 -16.37
N ALA A 311 0.93 5.44 -15.54
CA ALA A 311 2.30 5.70 -15.09
C ALA A 311 2.89 4.51 -14.29
N SER A 312 2.11 3.90 -13.39
CA SER A 312 2.51 2.68 -12.67
C SER A 312 2.82 1.52 -13.62
N VAL A 313 2.00 1.32 -14.66
CA VAL A 313 2.22 0.28 -15.69
C VAL A 313 3.51 0.55 -16.47
N ALA A 314 3.72 1.78 -16.95
CA ALA A 314 4.94 2.15 -17.65
C ALA A 314 6.18 1.94 -16.76
N GLY A 315 6.09 2.31 -15.48
CA GLY A 315 7.11 2.03 -14.49
C GLY A 315 7.39 0.54 -14.34
N CYS A 316 6.34 -0.28 -14.25
CA CYS A 316 6.46 -1.73 -14.07
C CYS A 316 7.08 -2.41 -15.29
N ILE A 317 6.70 -2.00 -16.50
CA ILE A 317 7.28 -2.49 -17.76
C ILE A 317 8.78 -2.24 -17.78
N ARG A 318 9.20 -1.01 -17.46
CA ARG A 318 10.62 -0.64 -17.41
C ARG A 318 11.36 -1.39 -16.31
N ASP A 319 10.77 -1.45 -15.11
CA ASP A 319 11.46 -1.99 -13.94
C ASP A 319 11.60 -3.52 -14.00
N LEU A 320 10.64 -4.22 -14.60
CA LEU A 320 10.70 -5.67 -14.82
C LEU A 320 11.23 -6.06 -16.21
N GLY A 321 11.65 -5.09 -17.04
CA GLY A 321 12.20 -5.36 -18.37
C GLY A 321 11.25 -6.11 -19.31
N LEU A 322 9.95 -5.82 -19.24
CA LEU A 322 8.94 -6.57 -19.98
C LEU A 322 9.00 -6.25 -21.48
N SER A 323 9.05 -7.28 -22.32
CA SER A 323 8.97 -7.12 -23.78
C SER A 323 7.63 -6.52 -24.20
N ALA A 324 7.57 -5.84 -25.36
CA ALA A 324 6.31 -5.31 -25.89
C ALA A 324 5.19 -6.37 -25.98
N ALA A 325 5.54 -7.59 -26.41
CA ALA A 325 4.59 -8.71 -26.48
C ALA A 325 4.08 -9.14 -25.10
N THR A 326 4.98 -9.23 -24.11
CA THR A 326 4.61 -9.55 -22.72
C THR A 326 3.74 -8.45 -22.13
N SER A 327 4.12 -7.19 -22.31
CA SER A 327 3.37 -6.02 -21.82
C SER A 327 1.96 -5.96 -22.41
N ALA A 328 1.80 -6.15 -23.72
CA ALA A 328 0.50 -6.19 -24.37
C ALA A 328 -0.38 -7.33 -23.84
N ARG A 329 0.18 -8.51 -23.59
CA ARG A 329 -0.55 -9.65 -23.02
C ARG A 329 -0.97 -9.41 -21.56
N LEU A 330 -0.11 -8.78 -20.76
CA LEU A 330 -0.37 -8.56 -19.33
C LEU A 330 -1.32 -7.38 -19.09
N PHE A 331 -1.16 -6.27 -19.81
CA PHE A 331 -1.85 -5.01 -19.54
C PHE A 331 -2.84 -4.56 -20.63
N GLY A 332 -2.84 -5.22 -21.80
CA GLY A 332 -3.70 -4.83 -22.93
C GLY A 332 -3.33 -3.46 -23.50
N GLU A 333 -4.33 -2.68 -23.88
CA GLU A 333 -4.18 -1.31 -24.42
C GLU A 333 -3.43 -0.36 -23.47
N ARG A 334 -3.40 -0.70 -22.17
CA ARG A 334 -2.74 0.09 -21.13
C ARG A 334 -1.21 -0.04 -21.14
N ALA A 335 -0.66 -0.95 -21.95
CA ALA A 335 0.77 -1.09 -22.17
C ALA A 335 1.38 0.00 -23.08
N GLY A 336 0.55 0.73 -23.84
CA GLY A 336 0.99 1.58 -24.95
C GLY A 336 0.86 3.09 -24.75
N VAL A 337 0.42 3.55 -23.58
CA VAL A 337 0.23 4.99 -23.32
C VAL A 337 1.27 5.44 -22.29
N ALA A 338 2.49 5.66 -22.76
CA ALA A 338 3.39 6.58 -22.08
C ALA A 338 2.95 8.00 -22.46
N ALA A 339 2.59 8.81 -21.46
CA ALA A 339 2.47 10.26 -21.64
C ALA A 339 3.87 10.88 -21.70
#